data_AF-Q4TDL6-F1
#
_entry.id   AF-Q4TDL6-F1
#
_cell.length_a   1.000
_cell.length_b   1.000
_cell.length_c   1.000
_cell.angle_alpha   90.00
_cell.angle_beta   90.00
_cell.angle_gamma   90.00
#
_symmetry.space_group_name_H-M   'P 1'
#
loop_
_entity.id
_entity.type
_entity.pdbx_description
1 polymer ?
#
loop_
_entity_poly.entity_id
_entity_poly.type
_entity_poly.pdbx_seq_one_letter_code
_entity_poly.pdbx_strand_id
1 'polypeptide(L)'
;AKNYIRTLPKVPKKDLHSIFLKSSSKAVCVLEKMLLLDPEERVSASEALGLDFFTEFRDVEEETDAQPYDQTMDNTELQLDQWK
;
A
#
# COMPACT_ATOMS: atom_id res chain seq x y z
N ALA A 1 -7.58 -18.66 10.76
CA ALA A 1 -6.25 -18.08 10.48
C ALA A 1 -5.50 -17.55 11.73
N LYS A 2 -6.11 -16.74 12.62
CA LYS A 2 -5.42 -16.09 13.75
C LYS A 2 -4.66 -17.04 14.70
N ASN A 3 -5.20 -18.24 14.98
CA ASN A 3 -4.54 -19.22 15.86
C ASN A 3 -3.24 -19.77 15.25
N TYR A 4 -3.19 -19.98 13.93
CA TYR A 4 -2.00 -20.48 13.25
C TYR A 4 -0.83 -19.50 13.41
N ILE A 5 -1.05 -18.21 13.19
CA ILE A 5 0.01 -17.18 13.32
C ILE A 5 0.58 -17.14 14.74
N ARG A 6 -0.25 -17.34 15.78
CA ARG A 6 0.20 -17.36 17.18
C ARG A 6 1.08 -18.57 17.52
N THR A 7 0.94 -19.67 16.78
CA THR A 7 1.76 -20.89 16.98
C THR A 7 3.12 -20.83 16.30
N LEU A 8 3.33 -19.88 15.38
CA LEU A 8 4.61 -19.71 14.70
C LEU A 8 5.67 -19.15 15.67
N PRO A 9 6.95 -19.53 15.51
CA PRO A 9 8.04 -18.88 16.24
C PRO A 9 8.05 -17.37 16.00
N LYS A 10 8.32 -16.58 17.05
CA LYS A 10 8.45 -15.13 16.93
C LYS A 10 9.72 -14.79 16.13
N VAL A 11 9.55 -14.11 15.01
CA VAL A 11 10.66 -13.62 14.18
C VAL A 11 10.73 -12.09 14.29
N PRO A 12 11.88 -11.50 14.65
CA PRO A 12 12.02 -10.05 14.71
C PRO A 12 12.02 -9.43 13.30
N LYS A 13 11.59 -8.17 13.20
CA LYS A 13 11.70 -7.38 11.97
C LYS A 13 13.17 -7.35 11.55
N LYS A 14 13.44 -7.71 10.29
CA LYS A 14 14.78 -7.58 9.70
C LYS A 14 15.01 -6.14 9.27
N ASP A 15 16.26 -5.71 9.38
CA ASP A 15 16.71 -4.47 8.77
C ASP A 15 16.71 -4.63 7.24
N LEU A 16 15.89 -3.83 6.56
CA LEU A 16 15.73 -3.91 5.11
C LEU A 16 16.96 -3.37 4.37
N HIS A 17 17.78 -2.51 4.99
CA HIS A 17 19.06 -2.08 4.45
C HIS A 17 20.05 -3.24 4.36
N SER A 18 20.03 -4.17 5.33
CA SER A 18 20.86 -5.37 5.32
C SER A 18 20.43 -6.40 4.27
N ILE A 19 19.16 -6.37 3.84
CA ILE A 19 18.60 -7.26 2.83
C ILE A 19 18.84 -6.69 1.43
N PHE A 20 18.59 -5.40 1.25
CA PHE A 20 18.62 -4.72 -0.05
C PHE A 20 19.93 -3.97 -0.29
N LEU A 21 21.04 -4.71 -0.32
CA LEU A 21 22.40 -4.15 -0.44
C LEU A 21 22.67 -3.36 -1.74
N LYS A 22 21.88 -3.60 -2.79
CA LYS A 22 22.03 -2.94 -4.10
C LYS A 22 21.10 -1.75 -4.30
N SER A 23 20.16 -1.54 -3.39
CA SER A 23 19.15 -0.49 -3.50
C SER A 23 19.66 0.81 -2.88
N SER A 24 19.18 1.95 -3.40
CA SER A 24 19.47 3.24 -2.77
C SER A 24 18.81 3.31 -1.38
N SER A 25 19.42 4.05 -0.46
CA SER A 25 18.86 4.25 0.89
C SER A 25 17.42 4.81 0.83
N LYS A 26 17.16 5.71 -0.13
CA LYS A 26 15.83 6.27 -0.40
C LYS A 26 14.81 5.19 -0.80
N ALA A 27 15.19 4.25 -1.68
CA ALA A 27 14.31 3.16 -2.09
C ALA A 27 13.98 2.22 -0.92
N VAL A 28 14.99 1.91 -0.08
CA VAL A 28 14.79 1.06 1.10
C VAL A 28 13.85 1.73 2.10
N CYS A 29 13.99 3.03 2.33
CA CYS A 29 13.08 3.80 3.20
C CYS A 29 11.62 3.73 2.73
N VAL A 30 11.36 3.80 1.42
CA VAL A 30 10.02 3.60 0.85
C VAL A 30 9.49 2.20 1.18
N LEU A 31 10.31 1.17 0.93
CA LEU A 31 9.93 -0.22 1.22
C LEU A 31 9.65 -0.45 2.71
N GLU A 32 10.40 0.19 3.61
CA GLU A 32 10.17 0.09 5.05
C GLU A 32 8.82 0.67 5.49
N LYS A 33 8.36 1.73 4.82
CA LYS A 33 7.06 2.38 5.08
C LYS A 33 5.88 1.64 4.43
N MET A 34 6.13 0.89 3.34
CA MET A 34 5.11 0.12 2.62
C MET A 34 4.94 -1.31 3.14
N LEU A 35 6.03 -1.98 3.52
CA LEU A 35 6.04 -3.40 3.91
C LEU A 35 5.77 -3.59 5.41
N LEU A 36 4.73 -2.92 5.92
CA LEU A 36 4.26 -3.05 7.30
C LEU A 36 3.13 -4.09 7.39
N LEU A 37 3.23 -4.94 8.41
CA LEU A 37 2.21 -5.97 8.70
C LEU A 37 0.91 -5.35 9.18
N ASP A 38 1.00 -4.27 9.96
CA ASP A 38 -0.16 -3.49 10.37
C ASP A 38 -0.58 -2.56 9.20
N PRO A 39 -1.80 -2.69 8.67
CA PRO A 39 -2.28 -1.80 7.61
C PRO A 39 -2.46 -0.36 8.07
N GLU A 40 -2.72 -0.11 9.36
CA GLU A 40 -2.96 1.25 9.88
C GLU A 40 -1.66 2.04 10.03
N GLU A 41 -0.53 1.35 10.20
CA GLU A 41 0.80 1.98 10.20
C GLU A 41 1.38 2.15 8.80
N ARG A 42 0.78 1.52 7.78
CA ARG A 42 1.26 1.55 6.41
C ARG A 42 1.01 2.91 5.78
N VAL A 43 2.02 3.43 5.11
CA VAL A 43 1.91 4.69 4.35
C VAL A 43 0.83 4.58 3.27
N SER A 44 0.00 5.62 3.16
CA SER A 44 -0.99 5.75 2.08
C SER A 44 -0.32 6.10 0.75
N ALA A 45 -1.06 6.00 -0.36
CA ALA A 45 -0.53 6.35 -1.68
C ALA A 45 -0.10 7.82 -1.77
N SER A 46 -0.92 8.75 -1.26
CA SER A 46 -0.63 10.18 -1.25
C SER A 46 0.59 10.52 -0.41
N GLU A 47 0.73 9.92 0.78
CA GLU A 47 1.91 10.11 1.62
C GLU A 47 3.18 9.50 1.01
N ALA A 48 3.06 8.36 0.31
CA ALA A 48 4.18 7.68 -0.32
C ALA A 48 4.75 8.49 -1.49
N LEU A 49 3.89 9.10 -2.30
CA LEU A 49 4.30 9.99 -3.40
C LEU A 49 5.12 11.18 -2.89
N GLY A 50 4.91 11.59 -1.63
CA GLY A 50 5.69 12.64 -0.98
C GLY A 50 7.10 12.28 -0.52
N LEU A 51 7.54 11.03 -0.65
CA LEU A 51 8.87 10.60 -0.19
C LEU A 51 9.99 11.05 -1.15
N ASP A 52 11.16 11.36 -0.58
CA ASP A 52 12.38 11.82 -1.28
C ASP A 52 12.86 10.93 -2.45
N PHE A 53 12.36 9.70 -2.50
CA PHE A 53 12.63 8.76 -3.58
C PHE A 53 11.96 9.17 -4.90
N PHE A 54 10.78 9.80 -4.84
CA PHE A 54 9.99 10.15 -6.02
C PHE A 54 10.20 11.59 -6.49
N THR A 55 10.92 12.42 -5.73
CA THR A 55 11.10 13.87 -5.99
C THR A 55 11.54 14.20 -7.41
N GLU A 56 12.37 13.37 -8.04
CA GLU A 56 12.85 13.60 -9.41
C GLU A 56 11.73 13.53 -10.47
N PHE A 57 10.68 12.75 -10.20
CA PHE A 57 9.58 12.50 -11.13
C PHE A 57 8.24 13.04 -10.64
N ARG A 58 8.22 13.67 -9.46
CA ARG A 58 6.98 14.09 -8.80
C ARG A 58 6.46 15.37 -9.43
N ASP A 59 5.23 15.31 -9.95
CA ASP A 59 4.43 16.48 -10.32
C ASP A 59 3.16 16.51 -9.46
N VAL A 60 3.06 17.51 -8.58
CA VAL A 60 1.94 17.64 -7.63
C VAL A 60 0.63 17.99 -8.36
N GLU A 61 0.71 18.65 -9.52
CA GLU A 61 -0.49 18.99 -10.30
C GLU A 61 -1.14 17.76 -10.94
N GLU A 62 -0.36 16.68 -11.15
CA GLU A 62 -0.87 15.39 -11.65
C GLU A 62 -1.43 14.49 -10.53
N GLU A 63 -1.19 14.81 -9.26
CA GLU A 63 -1.68 14.07 -8.08
C GLU A 63 -3.13 14.42 -7.74
N THR A 64 -4.05 14.23 -8.69
CA THR A 64 -5.47 14.55 -8.50
C THR A 64 -6.25 13.39 -7.88
N ASP A 65 -7.20 13.70 -6.99
CA ASP A 65 -8.17 12.74 -6.49
C ASP A 65 -9.38 12.60 -7.42
N ALA A 66 -9.82 11.36 -7.63
CA ALA A 66 -11.06 11.08 -8.35
C ALA A 66 -12.29 11.48 -7.52
N GLN A 67 -13.40 11.76 -8.21
CA GLN A 67 -14.69 11.90 -7.52
C GLN A 67 -15.09 10.56 -6.88
N PRO A 68 -15.84 10.58 -5.76
CA PRO A 68 -16.35 9.36 -5.14
C PRO A 68 -17.10 8.51 -6.16
N TYR A 69 -16.73 7.24 -6.26
CA TYR A 69 -17.41 6.29 -7.14
C TYR A 69 -18.78 5.93 -6.56
N ASP A 70 -19.83 5.98 -7.39
CA ASP A 70 -21.17 5.54 -7.00
C ASP A 70 -21.26 4.01 -7.06
N GLN A 71 -21.18 3.38 -5.90
CA GLN A 71 -21.21 1.92 -5.70
C GLN A 71 -22.60 1.37 -5.42
N THR A 72 -23.66 2.14 -5.65
CA THR A 72 -25.04 1.71 -5.32
C THR A 72 -25.45 0.42 -6.02
N MET A 73 -24.92 0.15 -7.22
CA MET A 73 -25.23 -1.06 -7.99
C MET A 73 -24.35 -2.26 -7.61
N ASP A 74 -23.18 -2.06 -6.98
CA ASP A 74 -22.17 -3.10 -6.74
C ASP A 74 -22.69 -4.26 -5.87
N ASN A 75 -23.63 -3.98 -4.96
CA ASN A 75 -24.20 -4.96 -4.04
C ASN A 75 -25.67 -5.30 -4.38
N THR A 76 -26.14 -4.97 -5.58
CA THR A 76 -27.51 -5.27 -6.01
C THR A 76 -27.60 -6.63 -6.69
N GLU A 77 -28.59 -7.43 -6.29
CA GLU A 77 -28.94 -8.66 -6.99
C GLU A 77 -29.94 -8.33 -8.10
N LEU A 78 -29.43 -8.03 -9.29
CA LEU A 78 -30.24 -7.80 -10.49
C LEU A 78 -30.30 -9.07 -11.35
N GLN A 79 -31.43 -9.28 -12.01
CA GLN A 79 -31.59 -10.34 -13.02
C GLN A 79 -30.73 -10.04 -14.26
N LEU A 80 -30.35 -11.06 -15.03
CA LEU A 80 -29.42 -10.91 -16.18
C LEU A 80 -29.90 -9.87 -17.21
N ASP A 81 -31.21 -9.73 -17.39
CA ASP A 81 -31.84 -8.76 -18.27
C ASP A 81 -31.75 -7.31 -17.76
N GLN A 82 -31.58 -7.12 -16.45
CA GLN A 82 -31.44 -5.82 -15.80
C GLN A 82 -29.98 -5.33 -15.77
N TRP A 83 -29.00 -6.23 -15.94
CA TRP A 83 -27.58 -5.90 -16.12
C TRP A 83 -27.21 -5.48 -17.55
N LYS A 84 -28.07 -5.81 -18.53
CA LYS A 84 -27.84 -5.61 -19.96
C LYS A 84 -28.11 -4.16 -20.39
#